data_AF-A0A7G5GSI6-F1
#
_entry.id   AF-A0A7G5GSI6-F1
#
_cell.length_a   1.000
_cell.length_b   1.000
_cell.length_c   1.000
_cell.angle_alpha   90.00
_cell.angle_beta   90.00
_cell.angle_gamma   90.00
#
_symmetry.space_group_name_H-M   'P 1'
#
loop_
_entity.id
_entity.type
_entity.pdbx_description
1 polymer ?
#
loop_
_entity_poly.entity_id
_entity_poly.type
_entity_poly.pdbx_seq_one_letter_code
_entity_poly.pdbx_strand_id
1 'polypeptide(L)'
;MRFLFLLIWYGVFTIANCTLIYGQRINQYQIEIGTLASSGQTPFWLRANQYGTVPLLNPVLRLNANIHSEYRPIDTAGYRPKLDWGYGLNIVTTAGKVNQFLIPEAYVKGRLGAFELYIGRRKEIVGLVDTLLTTGAYAWSGNALPIPKIQIGLPTYTAIPFTKGVVSIMGAFAHGWFENSDRLVTGSYLHQFYVYGRIGKPSWRFRLYGGFNHEVIWAGQADPTVLGPIVAVDGKLPSNIRYFPAVAFGTRGADYTNDKSITSFEDNRIGNHLGSLDLAADIDLNNLNLYVYRQFPYDDGSLFYGTNLEDGLNGLRVRNRQRPTGSNFFVRQITFEYMFTGSQGGDVFIIDDPKRRGRDDYFNHSQFIDGWTYFGRTIGTPFLTPQQEVNPSLPPRYGIANNRVSVYHMGLSALVFNKVDMTARLSFSKNAGTYAVPYLTIPSQFSGLLTAAIPLNVFGGTVLNGSIAVDAGDLLPNSVGAYIGLRKSGVLSGKRSVIISPRRGF
;
A
#
# COMPACT_ATOMS: atom_id res chain seq x y z
N MET A 1 -37.77 7.25 -15.61
CA MET A 1 -36.98 7.23 -14.36
C MET A 1 -37.66 6.57 -13.16
N ARG A 2 -39.00 6.46 -13.06
CA ARG A 2 -39.67 5.76 -11.93
C ARG A 2 -39.72 4.23 -12.03
N PHE A 3 -39.52 3.66 -13.23
CA PHE A 3 -39.54 2.21 -13.45
C PHE A 3 -38.22 1.49 -13.11
N LEU A 4 -37.09 2.20 -13.15
CA LEU A 4 -35.76 1.63 -12.85
C LEU A 4 -35.53 1.43 -11.34
N PHE A 5 -36.13 2.30 -10.52
CA PHE A 5 -36.05 2.19 -9.05
C PHE A 5 -36.88 1.01 -8.50
N LEU A 6 -37.99 0.65 -9.16
CA LEU A 6 -38.81 -0.49 -8.75
C LEU A 6 -38.13 -1.85 -9.01
N LEU A 7 -37.31 -1.96 -10.05
CA LEU A 7 -36.53 -3.16 -10.36
C LEU A 7 -35.36 -3.38 -9.39
N ILE A 8 -34.74 -2.30 -8.91
CA ILE A 8 -33.69 -2.37 -7.88
C ILE A 8 -34.30 -2.80 -6.54
N TRP A 9 -35.48 -2.31 -6.18
CA TRP A 9 -36.17 -2.74 -4.96
C TRP A 9 -36.68 -4.19 -5.04
N TYR A 10 -37.18 -4.64 -6.20
CA TYR A 10 -37.60 -6.03 -6.38
C TYR A 10 -36.41 -7.01 -6.39
N GLY A 11 -35.25 -6.61 -6.92
CA GLY A 11 -34.00 -7.38 -6.86
C GLY A 11 -33.43 -7.48 -5.45
N VAL A 12 -33.57 -6.42 -4.64
CA VAL A 12 -33.15 -6.43 -3.22
C VAL A 12 -34.11 -7.26 -2.36
N PHE A 13 -35.41 -7.28 -2.67
CA PHE A 13 -36.41 -8.08 -1.93
C PHE A 13 -36.41 -9.57 -2.28
N THR A 14 -36.01 -9.95 -3.49
CA THR A 14 -35.93 -11.38 -3.89
C THR A 14 -34.69 -12.09 -3.35
N ILE A 15 -33.62 -11.36 -3.00
CA ILE A 15 -32.46 -11.93 -2.28
C ILE A 15 -32.78 -12.18 -0.80
N ALA A 16 -33.78 -11.51 -0.24
CA ALA A 16 -34.16 -11.64 1.18
C ALA A 16 -34.96 -12.92 1.51
N ASN A 17 -35.42 -13.70 0.52
CA ASN A 17 -36.26 -14.89 0.73
C ASN A 17 -35.60 -16.24 0.37
N CYS A 18 -34.30 -16.27 0.10
CA CYS A 18 -33.57 -17.54 0.11
C CYS A 18 -33.15 -17.87 1.55
N THR A 19 -33.94 -18.70 2.22
CA THR A 19 -33.55 -19.42 3.44
C THR A 19 -32.45 -20.43 3.12
N LEU A 20 -31.25 -19.91 2.83
CA LEU A 20 -30.03 -20.69 2.84
C LEU A 20 -29.71 -21.02 4.30
N ILE A 21 -29.59 -22.31 4.59
CA ILE A 21 -29.07 -22.83 5.86
C ILE A 21 -27.65 -22.27 6.02
N TYR A 22 -27.50 -21.13 6.69
CA TYR A 22 -26.21 -20.48 6.89
C TYR A 22 -25.51 -21.12 8.09
N GLY A 23 -24.37 -21.78 7.84
CA GLY A 23 -23.32 -21.87 8.87
C GLY A 23 -23.02 -20.46 9.40
N GLN A 24 -23.03 -20.29 10.72
CA GLN A 24 -22.87 -18.99 11.37
C GLN A 24 -21.60 -18.28 10.88
N ARG A 25 -21.78 -17.09 10.32
CA ARG A 25 -20.69 -16.20 9.91
C ARG A 25 -19.99 -15.65 11.16
N ILE A 26 -18.67 -15.79 11.20
CA ILE A 26 -17.86 -15.30 12.33
C ILE A 26 -17.61 -13.80 12.13
N ASN A 27 -18.09 -12.99 13.06
CA ASN A 27 -17.81 -11.56 13.09
C ASN A 27 -16.70 -11.32 14.12
N GLN A 28 -15.56 -10.79 13.68
CA GLN A 28 -14.43 -10.50 14.53
C GLN A 28 -14.41 -9.00 14.80
N TYR A 29 -14.06 -8.62 16.03
CA TYR A 29 -13.89 -7.22 16.39
C TYR A 29 -12.54 -6.99 17.04
N GLN A 30 -12.07 -5.76 16.92
CA GLN A 30 -10.92 -5.23 17.63
C GLN A 30 -11.19 -3.78 18.05
N ILE A 31 -10.88 -3.45 19.30
CA ILE A 31 -10.93 -2.07 19.80
C ILE A 31 -9.59 -1.78 20.46
N GLU A 32 -9.01 -0.64 20.16
CA GLU A 32 -7.77 -0.17 20.74
C GLU A 32 -7.92 1.29 21.16
N ILE A 33 -7.47 1.59 22.37
CA ILE A 33 -7.32 2.94 22.90
C ILE A 33 -5.85 3.13 23.27
N GLY A 34 -5.28 4.27 22.92
CA GLY A 34 -3.89 4.55 23.24
C GLY A 34 -3.55 6.02 23.20
N THR A 35 -2.35 6.32 23.67
CA THR A 35 -1.78 7.65 23.75
C THR A 35 -0.49 7.68 22.95
N LEU A 36 -0.34 8.71 22.12
CA LEU A 36 0.88 9.00 21.38
C LEU A 36 1.48 10.30 21.88
N ALA A 37 2.79 10.35 22.03
CA ALA A 37 3.51 11.57 22.36
C ALA A 37 4.80 11.63 21.54
N SER A 38 5.22 12.84 21.15
CA SER A 38 6.50 13.09 20.49
C SER A 38 7.03 14.46 20.88
N SER A 39 8.36 14.63 20.82
CA SER A 39 9.02 15.91 21.08
C SER A 39 8.82 16.94 19.95
N GLY A 40 8.39 16.50 18.77
CA GLY A 40 8.16 17.34 17.60
C GLY A 40 7.16 16.67 16.65
N GLN A 41 7.49 16.61 15.36
CA GLN A 41 6.78 15.77 14.39
C GLN A 41 6.70 14.31 14.89
N THR A 42 5.62 13.60 14.57
CA THR A 42 5.50 12.17 14.87
C THR A 42 6.61 11.41 14.13
N PRO A 43 7.49 10.67 14.83
CA PRO A 43 8.63 10.00 14.20
C PRO A 43 8.25 9.07 13.06
N PHE A 44 9.18 8.87 12.13
CA PHE A 44 8.89 8.34 10.81
C PHE A 44 8.16 7.00 10.86
N TRP A 45 8.73 6.07 11.62
CA TRP A 45 8.23 4.70 11.72
C TRP A 45 6.98 4.53 12.60
N LEU A 46 6.58 5.54 13.38
CA LEU A 46 5.29 5.51 14.08
C LEU A 46 4.11 5.79 13.13
N ARG A 47 4.36 6.46 11.99
CA ARG A 47 3.33 6.85 11.03
C ARG A 47 3.44 6.18 9.65
N ALA A 48 4.64 5.77 9.25
CA ALA A 48 4.89 5.11 7.97
C ALA A 48 4.28 3.70 7.95
N ASN A 49 3.70 3.31 6.81
CA ASN A 49 3.03 2.01 6.63
C ASN A 49 1.92 1.74 7.67
N GLN A 50 1.22 2.79 8.11
CA GLN A 50 0.08 2.74 9.03
C GLN A 50 -1.23 3.18 8.35
N TYR A 51 -1.32 3.03 7.04
CA TYR A 51 -2.49 3.35 6.21
C TYR A 51 -3.02 4.77 6.43
N GLY A 52 -2.11 5.74 6.57
CA GLY A 52 -2.43 7.15 6.84
C GLY A 52 -3.14 7.44 8.17
N THR A 53 -3.21 6.47 9.10
CA THR A 53 -4.04 6.59 10.32
C THR A 53 -3.35 7.28 11.50
N VAL A 54 -2.07 7.61 11.36
CA VAL A 54 -1.28 8.31 12.39
C VAL A 54 -0.83 9.65 11.81
N PRO A 55 -1.32 10.80 12.31
CA PRO A 55 -1.04 12.10 11.71
C PRO A 55 0.43 12.53 11.89
N LEU A 56 0.83 13.49 11.04
CA LEU A 56 2.19 14.05 11.04
C LEU A 56 2.50 14.79 12.33
N LEU A 57 1.52 15.55 12.83
CA LEU A 57 1.59 16.18 14.14
C LEU A 57 0.93 15.26 15.16
N ASN A 58 1.54 15.15 16.34
CA ASN A 58 1.15 14.20 17.37
C ASN A 58 -0.26 14.45 17.93
N PRO A 59 -1.16 13.45 17.89
CA PRO A 59 -2.36 13.46 18.70
C PRO A 59 -2.06 12.94 20.10
N VAL A 60 -2.82 13.35 21.11
CA VAL A 60 -2.66 12.85 22.48
C VAL A 60 -3.43 11.55 22.67
N LEU A 61 -4.61 11.43 22.09
CA LEU A 61 -5.48 10.26 22.21
C LEU A 61 -5.72 9.65 20.83
N ARG A 62 -5.71 8.32 20.76
CA ARG A 62 -6.07 7.55 19.57
C ARG A 62 -7.04 6.44 19.94
N LEU A 63 -8.13 6.33 19.19
CA LEU A 63 -9.08 5.23 19.22
C LEU A 63 -9.09 4.54 17.86
N ASN A 64 -9.13 3.21 17.88
CA ASN A 64 -9.19 2.40 16.68
C ASN A 64 -10.15 1.24 16.90
N ALA A 65 -11.27 1.24 16.17
CA ALA A 65 -12.27 0.19 16.23
C ALA A 65 -12.39 -0.49 14.87
N ASN A 66 -12.39 -1.81 14.85
CA ASN A 66 -12.53 -2.63 13.67
C ASN A 66 -13.58 -3.70 13.93
N ILE A 67 -14.43 -3.94 12.94
CA ILE A 67 -15.30 -5.11 12.86
C ILE A 67 -15.23 -5.65 11.43
N HIS A 68 -15.08 -6.96 11.29
CA HIS A 68 -15.04 -7.58 9.98
C HIS A 68 -15.59 -8.99 10.00
N SER A 69 -15.94 -9.48 8.82
CA SER A 69 -16.25 -10.87 8.60
C SER A 69 -15.65 -11.36 7.30
N GLU A 70 -14.87 -12.43 7.41
CA GLU A 70 -14.24 -13.12 6.28
C GLU A 70 -15.20 -14.12 5.62
N TYR A 71 -14.79 -14.63 4.46
CA TYR A 71 -15.45 -15.79 3.87
C TYR A 71 -15.44 -16.96 4.86
N ARG A 72 -16.47 -17.79 4.79
CA ARG A 72 -16.59 -19.01 5.58
C ARG A 72 -15.39 -19.92 5.29
N PRO A 73 -14.74 -20.45 6.34
CA PRO A 73 -13.68 -21.42 6.16
C PRO A 73 -14.23 -22.70 5.53
N ILE A 74 -13.31 -23.55 5.06
CA ILE A 74 -13.66 -24.91 4.65
C ILE A 74 -14.25 -25.64 5.87
N ASP A 75 -15.39 -26.30 5.69
CA ASP A 75 -16.02 -27.03 6.80
C ASP A 75 -15.30 -28.37 7.07
N THR A 76 -15.77 -29.09 8.11
CA THR A 76 -15.20 -30.38 8.50
C THR A 76 -15.37 -31.47 7.44
N ALA A 77 -16.30 -31.30 6.49
CA ALA A 77 -16.50 -32.20 5.36
C ALA A 77 -15.63 -31.82 4.14
N GLY A 78 -14.79 -30.78 4.25
CA GLY A 78 -13.96 -30.30 3.15
C GLY A 78 -14.72 -29.43 2.14
N TYR A 79 -15.97 -29.09 2.41
CA TYR A 79 -16.78 -28.27 1.51
C TYR A 79 -16.45 -26.78 1.68
N ARG A 80 -16.33 -26.10 0.54
CA ARG A 80 -16.15 -24.66 0.45
C ARG A 80 -17.23 -24.07 -0.47
N PRO A 81 -18.11 -23.20 0.03
CA PRO A 81 -19.10 -22.54 -0.82
C PRO A 81 -18.43 -21.79 -1.97
N LYS A 82 -18.88 -22.03 -3.21
CA LYS A 82 -18.38 -21.30 -4.38
C LYS A 82 -18.78 -19.83 -4.31
N LEU A 83 -20.01 -19.55 -3.89
CA LEU A 83 -20.51 -18.21 -3.62
C LEU A 83 -20.41 -17.91 -2.12
N ASP A 84 -19.73 -16.82 -1.80
CA ASP A 84 -19.66 -16.31 -0.43
C ASP A 84 -19.41 -14.80 -0.42
N TRP A 85 -19.62 -14.15 0.71
CA TRP A 85 -19.43 -12.72 0.87
C TRP A 85 -18.68 -12.42 2.18
N GLY A 86 -18.31 -11.16 2.38
CA GLY A 86 -17.65 -10.66 3.57
C GLY A 86 -17.66 -9.13 3.60
N TYR A 87 -17.26 -8.56 4.71
CA TYR A 87 -17.23 -7.10 4.89
C TYR A 87 -16.19 -6.71 5.92
N GLY A 88 -15.81 -5.43 5.93
CA GLY A 88 -14.95 -4.86 6.96
C GLY A 88 -15.25 -3.39 7.16
N LEU A 89 -15.22 -2.96 8.41
CA LEU A 89 -15.33 -1.57 8.84
C LEU A 89 -14.22 -1.29 9.86
N ASN A 90 -13.42 -0.27 9.59
CA ASN A 90 -12.42 0.25 10.50
C ASN A 90 -12.62 1.76 10.66
N ILE A 91 -12.73 2.22 11.90
CA ILE A 91 -12.84 3.63 12.26
C ILE A 91 -11.65 3.97 13.16
N VAL A 92 -10.95 5.03 12.81
CA VAL A 92 -9.86 5.59 13.61
C VAL A 92 -10.20 7.03 13.95
N THR A 93 -10.12 7.37 15.23
CA THR A 93 -10.23 8.75 15.69
C THR A 93 -8.99 9.16 16.46
N THR A 94 -8.57 10.39 16.27
CA THR A 94 -7.49 11.00 17.04
C THR A 94 -7.96 12.32 17.62
N ALA A 95 -7.50 12.63 18.84
CA ALA A 95 -7.81 13.88 19.52
C ALA A 95 -6.56 14.47 20.17
N GLY A 96 -6.46 15.80 20.18
CA GLY A 96 -5.32 16.53 20.73
C GLY A 96 -4.93 17.69 19.81
N LYS A 97 -3.66 17.74 19.39
CA LYS A 97 -3.17 18.75 18.46
C LYS A 97 -3.78 18.63 17.06
N VAL A 98 -4.08 17.39 16.66
CA VAL A 98 -4.79 17.07 15.42
C VAL A 98 -5.99 16.22 15.76
N ASN A 99 -7.18 16.71 15.40
CA ASN A 99 -8.43 16.00 15.55
C ASN A 99 -8.82 15.42 14.18
N GLN A 100 -8.91 14.08 14.08
CA GLN A 100 -9.27 13.42 12.83
C GLN A 100 -10.28 12.30 13.08
N PHE A 101 -11.19 12.15 12.13
CA PHE A 101 -12.08 11.00 12.00
C PHE A 101 -11.80 10.34 10.65
N LEU A 102 -11.28 9.12 10.68
CA LEU A 102 -10.87 8.38 9.50
C LEU A 102 -11.63 7.06 9.41
N ILE A 103 -11.93 6.66 8.18
CA ILE A 103 -12.47 5.34 7.86
C ILE A 103 -11.47 4.65 6.91
N PRO A 104 -10.44 3.95 7.46
CA PRO A 104 -9.45 3.26 6.63
C PRO A 104 -10.02 2.05 5.91
N GLU A 105 -11.03 1.40 6.49
CA GLU A 105 -11.71 0.27 5.85
C GLU A 105 -13.22 0.48 5.96
N ALA A 106 -13.89 0.33 4.82
CA ALA A 106 -15.34 0.26 4.71
C ALA A 106 -15.61 -0.40 3.37
N TYR A 107 -15.78 -1.71 3.37
CA TYR A 107 -15.94 -2.49 2.16
C TYR A 107 -16.92 -3.64 2.33
N VAL A 108 -17.51 -4.05 1.20
CA VAL A 108 -18.20 -5.32 1.03
C VAL A 108 -17.52 -6.08 -0.10
N LYS A 109 -17.33 -7.38 0.08
CA LYS A 109 -16.71 -8.27 -0.91
C LYS A 109 -17.56 -9.50 -1.16
N GLY A 110 -17.60 -9.95 -2.40
CA GLY A 110 -18.26 -11.17 -2.85
C GLY A 110 -17.29 -12.03 -3.64
N ARG A 111 -17.37 -13.35 -3.48
CA ARG A 111 -16.55 -14.33 -4.20
C ARG A 111 -17.44 -15.26 -5.00
N LEU A 112 -17.07 -15.53 -6.23
CA LEU A 112 -17.59 -16.63 -7.04
C LEU A 112 -16.42 -17.52 -7.49
N GLY A 113 -16.29 -18.70 -6.87
CA GLY A 113 -15.17 -19.60 -7.12
C GLY A 113 -13.85 -18.99 -6.66
N ALA A 114 -12.94 -18.72 -7.59
CA ALA A 114 -11.66 -18.08 -7.32
C ALA A 114 -11.69 -16.55 -7.48
N PHE A 115 -12.72 -16.00 -8.15
CA PHE A 115 -12.84 -14.58 -8.40
C PHE A 115 -13.49 -13.87 -7.22
N GLU A 116 -12.97 -12.70 -6.90
CA GLU A 116 -13.50 -11.77 -5.90
C GLU A 116 -13.82 -10.44 -6.56
N LEU A 117 -14.98 -9.88 -6.21
CA LEU A 117 -15.35 -8.49 -6.43
C LEU A 117 -15.46 -7.82 -5.07
N TYR A 118 -14.90 -6.63 -4.91
CA TYR A 118 -15.21 -5.79 -3.76
C TYR A 118 -15.43 -4.33 -4.16
N ILE A 119 -16.19 -3.64 -3.31
CA ILE A 119 -16.48 -2.21 -3.43
C ILE A 119 -16.19 -1.57 -2.07
N GLY A 120 -15.42 -0.47 -2.09
CA GLY A 120 -15.16 0.35 -0.91
C GLY A 120 -13.68 0.61 -0.65
N ARG A 121 -13.34 0.94 0.60
CA ARG A 121 -11.96 1.14 1.08
C ARG A 121 -11.46 -0.12 1.77
N ARG A 122 -10.28 -0.61 1.38
CA ARG A 122 -9.68 -1.82 1.95
C ARG A 122 -8.17 -1.67 2.03
N LYS A 123 -7.57 -2.05 3.16
CA LYS A 123 -6.12 -2.09 3.33
C LYS A 123 -5.50 -3.14 2.43
N GLU A 124 -4.54 -2.71 1.62
CA GLU A 124 -3.86 -3.55 0.63
C GLU A 124 -2.41 -3.11 0.47
N ILE A 125 -1.56 -4.09 0.17
CA ILE A 125 -0.19 -3.91 -0.31
C ILE A 125 -0.12 -4.66 -1.64
N VAL A 126 0.41 -4.01 -2.68
CA VAL A 126 0.58 -4.61 -4.01
C VAL A 126 2.06 -4.58 -4.34
N GLY A 127 2.63 -5.76 -4.57
CA GLY A 127 4.06 -5.94 -4.85
C GLY A 127 4.64 -7.18 -4.18
N LEU A 128 5.76 -7.68 -4.70
CA LEU A 128 6.51 -8.80 -4.11
C LEU A 128 7.51 -8.29 -3.06
N VAL A 129 7.07 -8.20 -1.80
CA VAL A 129 7.88 -7.72 -0.66
C VAL A 129 7.58 -8.50 0.63
N ASP A 130 8.37 -8.30 1.69
CA ASP A 130 8.02 -8.78 3.03
C ASP A 130 6.91 -7.93 3.66
N THR A 131 5.68 -8.45 3.74
CA THR A 131 4.53 -7.66 4.23
C THR A 131 4.56 -7.30 5.73
N LEU A 132 5.50 -7.82 6.52
CA LEU A 132 5.60 -7.51 7.95
C LEU A 132 6.61 -6.42 8.27
N LEU A 133 7.83 -6.51 7.74
CA LEU A 133 8.95 -5.65 8.13
C LEU A 133 9.49 -4.79 6.99
N THR A 134 8.93 -4.85 5.78
CA THR A 134 9.40 -4.06 4.63
C THR A 134 9.37 -2.54 4.86
N THR A 135 10.22 -1.83 4.10
CA THR A 135 10.13 -0.40 3.84
C THR A 135 8.81 -0.01 3.17
N GLY A 136 8.19 -0.92 2.44
CA GLY A 136 6.98 -0.68 1.65
C GLY A 136 7.23 -0.96 0.18
N ALA A 137 6.27 -1.59 -0.50
CA ALA A 137 6.34 -1.79 -1.94
C ALA A 137 6.40 -0.46 -2.68
N TYR A 138 7.11 -0.41 -3.81
CA TYR A 138 7.35 0.83 -4.57
C TYR A 138 6.04 1.60 -4.83
N ALA A 139 5.12 1.06 -5.63
CA ALA A 139 3.93 1.80 -6.06
C ALA A 139 2.78 1.82 -5.04
N TRP A 140 2.65 0.79 -4.18
CA TRP A 140 1.49 0.62 -3.28
C TRP A 140 1.86 -0.09 -1.96
N SER A 141 2.23 0.68 -0.93
CA SER A 141 2.95 0.17 0.26
C SER A 141 2.15 0.02 1.55
N GLY A 142 0.92 0.57 1.60
CA GLY A 142 0.17 0.74 2.85
C GLY A 142 0.54 2.00 3.65
N ASN A 143 1.29 2.94 3.07
CA ASN A 143 1.64 4.20 3.72
C ASN A 143 0.47 5.21 3.78
N ALA A 144 -0.30 5.34 2.69
CA ALA A 144 -1.45 6.24 2.61
C ALA A 144 -2.77 5.57 3.03
N LEU A 145 -3.80 6.40 3.25
CA LEU A 145 -5.17 5.90 3.49
C LEU A 145 -5.65 5.10 2.27
N PRO A 146 -6.38 3.99 2.43
CA PRO A 146 -6.88 3.24 1.29
C PRO A 146 -7.84 4.05 0.42
N ILE A 147 -7.58 4.06 -0.88
CA ILE A 147 -8.41 4.71 -1.89
C ILE A 147 -9.69 3.88 -2.08
N PRO A 148 -10.89 4.49 -2.03
CA PRO A 148 -12.13 3.78 -2.31
C PRO A 148 -12.13 3.35 -3.78
N LYS A 149 -12.39 2.06 -4.03
CA LYS A 149 -12.40 1.51 -5.39
C LYS A 149 -13.38 0.36 -5.55
N ILE A 150 -13.66 0.05 -6.82
CA ILE A 150 -14.28 -1.19 -7.26
C ILE A 150 -13.16 -2.04 -7.84
N GLN A 151 -13.00 -3.27 -7.35
CA GLN A 151 -11.94 -4.17 -7.79
C GLN A 151 -12.48 -5.56 -8.05
N ILE A 152 -12.13 -6.12 -9.21
CA ILE A 152 -12.35 -7.52 -9.55
C ILE A 152 -11.01 -8.22 -9.74
N GLY A 153 -10.86 -9.43 -9.23
CA GLY A 153 -9.60 -10.16 -9.40
C GLY A 153 -9.56 -11.55 -8.80
N LEU A 154 -8.36 -12.12 -8.84
CA LEU A 154 -7.95 -13.34 -8.16
C LEU A 154 -7.14 -12.90 -6.92
N PRO A 155 -7.75 -12.88 -5.72
CA PRO A 155 -7.11 -12.31 -4.52
C PRO A 155 -6.00 -13.20 -3.95
N THR A 156 -5.84 -14.41 -4.48
CA THR A 156 -4.80 -15.37 -4.07
C THR A 156 -4.29 -16.13 -5.28
N TYR A 157 -3.03 -16.58 -5.25
CA TYR A 157 -2.44 -17.44 -6.28
C TYR A 157 -3.32 -18.67 -6.59
N THR A 158 -4.00 -18.59 -7.73
CA THR A 158 -4.94 -19.60 -8.23
C THR A 158 -4.24 -20.43 -9.29
N ALA A 159 -4.25 -21.75 -9.15
CA ALA A 159 -3.61 -22.64 -10.12
C ALA A 159 -4.28 -22.51 -11.48
N ILE A 160 -3.48 -22.36 -12.54
CA ILE A 160 -3.99 -22.46 -13.91
C ILE A 160 -4.45 -23.92 -14.10
N PRO A 161 -5.66 -24.17 -14.64
CA PRO A 161 -6.09 -25.51 -15.06
C PRO A 161 -5.00 -26.19 -15.91
N PHE A 162 -5.00 -27.51 -16.09
CA PHE A 162 -3.99 -28.27 -16.87
C PHE A 162 -2.50 -28.21 -16.42
N THR A 163 -2.07 -27.28 -15.57
CA THR A 163 -0.67 -27.20 -15.09
C THR A 163 -0.39 -28.09 -13.87
N LYS A 164 -1.40 -28.86 -13.40
CA LYS A 164 -1.33 -29.71 -12.20
C LYS A 164 -0.81 -28.94 -10.96
N GLY A 165 -1.11 -27.65 -10.87
CA GLY A 165 -0.72 -26.76 -9.77
C GLY A 165 0.70 -26.20 -9.84
N VAL A 166 1.44 -26.43 -10.94
CA VAL A 166 2.81 -25.91 -11.12
C VAL A 166 2.79 -24.41 -11.38
N VAL A 167 1.85 -23.91 -12.19
CA VAL A 167 1.72 -22.48 -12.47
C VAL A 167 0.49 -21.93 -11.78
N SER A 168 0.62 -20.78 -11.14
CA SER A 168 -0.50 -20.10 -10.49
C SER A 168 -0.44 -18.61 -10.75
N ILE A 169 -1.61 -17.96 -10.80
CA ILE A 169 -1.75 -16.53 -11.08
C ILE A 169 -2.56 -15.84 -9.99
N MET A 170 -2.19 -14.60 -9.69
CA MET A 170 -2.89 -13.67 -8.82
C MET A 170 -2.94 -12.34 -9.56
N GLY A 171 -4.00 -11.55 -9.38
CA GLY A 171 -4.09 -10.26 -10.03
C GLY A 171 -5.44 -9.62 -9.87
N ALA A 172 -5.52 -8.33 -10.13
CA ALA A 172 -6.78 -7.61 -10.10
C ALA A 172 -6.78 -6.44 -11.07
N PHE A 173 -7.98 -5.99 -11.40
CA PHE A 173 -8.28 -4.80 -12.17
C PHE A 173 -9.23 -3.94 -11.33
N ALA A 174 -8.91 -2.66 -11.17
CA ALA A 174 -9.68 -1.75 -10.33
C ALA A 174 -9.81 -0.34 -10.91
N HIS A 175 -10.88 0.33 -10.46
CA HIS A 175 -11.15 1.74 -10.69
C HIS A 175 -11.52 2.41 -9.36
N GLY A 176 -10.88 3.52 -9.03
CA GLY A 176 -11.04 4.21 -7.75
C GLY A 176 -11.12 5.73 -7.87
N TRP A 177 -11.34 6.39 -6.73
CA TRP A 177 -11.58 7.83 -6.65
C TRP A 177 -10.60 8.51 -5.70
N PHE A 178 -9.86 9.49 -6.22
CA PHE A 178 -9.01 10.34 -5.40
C PHE A 178 -9.84 11.29 -4.52
N GLU A 179 -9.19 11.87 -3.53
CA GLU A 179 -9.71 12.92 -2.68
C GLU A 179 -9.85 14.23 -3.46
N ASN A 180 -10.89 15.00 -3.12
CA ASN A 180 -11.06 16.37 -3.63
C ASN A 180 -10.66 17.42 -2.58
N SER A 181 -10.62 17.04 -1.29
CA SER A 181 -10.23 17.95 -0.21
C SER A 181 -8.73 18.17 -0.26
N ASP A 182 -8.30 19.43 -0.25
CA ASP A 182 -6.89 19.84 -0.14
C ASP A 182 -5.98 19.27 -1.23
N ARG A 183 -6.56 18.93 -2.39
CA ARG A 183 -5.87 18.50 -3.60
C ARG A 183 -6.06 19.55 -4.70
N LEU A 184 -5.00 19.93 -5.40
CA LEU A 184 -5.08 20.93 -6.47
C LEU A 184 -5.82 20.38 -7.69
N VAL A 185 -5.53 19.13 -8.07
CA VAL A 185 -6.19 18.48 -9.21
C VAL A 185 -7.35 17.61 -8.73
N THR A 186 -8.55 18.17 -8.77
CA THR A 186 -9.79 17.56 -8.26
C THR A 186 -10.51 16.74 -9.33
N GLY A 187 -11.37 15.81 -8.92
CA GLY A 187 -12.14 14.96 -9.83
C GLY A 187 -11.30 13.88 -10.53
N SER A 188 -10.13 13.56 -9.97
CA SER A 188 -9.21 12.55 -10.51
C SER A 188 -9.63 11.13 -10.13
N TYR A 189 -9.35 10.18 -11.01
CA TYR A 189 -9.62 8.76 -10.82
C TYR A 189 -8.34 7.94 -10.75
N LEU A 190 -8.43 6.80 -10.06
CA LEU A 190 -7.43 5.74 -10.06
C LEU A 190 -7.82 4.67 -11.09
N HIS A 191 -6.88 4.26 -11.92
CA HIS A 191 -6.89 2.94 -12.53
C HIS A 191 -5.75 2.11 -11.93
N GLN A 192 -6.04 0.86 -11.56
CA GLN A 192 -5.04 -0.07 -11.03
C GLN A 192 -5.19 -1.42 -11.74
N PHE A 193 -4.06 -1.97 -12.18
CA PHE A 193 -3.96 -3.30 -12.74
C PHE A 193 -2.68 -3.98 -12.27
N TYR A 194 -2.79 -5.20 -11.74
CA TYR A 194 -1.61 -5.98 -11.38
C TYR A 194 -1.82 -7.45 -11.66
N VAL A 195 -0.74 -8.14 -12.03
CA VAL A 195 -0.73 -9.57 -12.27
C VAL A 195 0.60 -10.16 -11.83
N TYR A 196 0.54 -11.23 -11.06
CA TYR A 196 1.70 -11.98 -10.57
C TYR A 196 1.52 -13.48 -10.83
N GLY A 197 2.52 -14.07 -11.45
CA GLY A 197 2.67 -15.50 -11.61
C GLY A 197 3.51 -16.13 -10.49
N ARG A 198 3.25 -17.40 -10.21
CA ARG A 198 4.11 -18.29 -9.42
C ARG A 198 4.40 -19.53 -10.24
N ILE A 199 5.66 -19.92 -10.31
CA ILE A 199 6.12 -21.23 -10.78
C ILE A 199 6.59 -22.04 -9.57
N GLY A 200 5.96 -23.18 -9.33
CA GLY A 200 6.24 -24.09 -8.24
C GLY A 200 5.01 -24.41 -7.40
N LYS A 201 4.91 -25.67 -6.95
CA LYS A 201 3.81 -26.12 -6.08
C LYS A 201 4.04 -25.63 -4.65
N PRO A 202 2.98 -25.41 -3.85
CA PRO A 202 3.13 -25.04 -2.43
C PRO A 202 3.98 -26.01 -1.60
N SER A 203 4.05 -27.28 -1.99
CA SER A 203 4.85 -28.31 -1.32
C SER A 203 6.32 -28.34 -1.75
N TRP A 204 6.70 -27.61 -2.80
CA TRP A 204 8.08 -27.59 -3.28
C TRP A 204 8.95 -26.72 -2.39
N ARG A 205 10.23 -27.08 -2.28
CA ARG A 205 11.23 -26.31 -1.54
C ARG A 205 11.59 -24.98 -2.21
N PHE A 206 11.32 -24.84 -3.50
CA PHE A 206 11.68 -23.66 -4.28
C PHE A 206 10.50 -23.21 -5.13
N ARG A 207 10.20 -21.91 -5.10
CA ARG A 207 9.10 -21.28 -5.83
C ARG A 207 9.58 -19.94 -6.39
N LEU A 208 9.32 -19.69 -7.66
CA LEU A 208 9.62 -18.42 -8.33
C LEU A 208 8.34 -17.62 -8.52
N TYR A 209 8.47 -16.31 -8.39
CA TYR A 209 7.41 -15.34 -8.55
C TYR A 209 7.87 -14.24 -9.50
N GLY A 210 6.96 -13.78 -10.33
CA GLY A 210 7.23 -12.67 -11.24
C GLY A 210 5.93 -12.03 -11.69
N GLY A 211 5.95 -10.73 -11.95
CA GLY A 211 4.77 -10.01 -12.38
C GLY A 211 4.98 -8.51 -12.35
N PHE A 212 3.90 -7.76 -12.46
CA PHE A 212 3.95 -6.31 -12.40
C PHE A 212 2.69 -5.73 -11.77
N ASN A 213 2.80 -4.47 -11.36
CA ASN A 213 1.69 -3.58 -11.06
C ASN A 213 1.79 -2.33 -11.95
N HIS A 214 0.62 -1.80 -12.29
CA HIS A 214 0.43 -0.63 -13.13
C HIS A 214 -0.67 0.22 -12.52
N GLU A 215 -0.32 1.45 -12.19
CA GLU A 215 -1.15 2.40 -11.47
C GLU A 215 -1.24 3.69 -12.30
N VAL A 216 -2.44 4.26 -12.40
CA VAL A 216 -2.66 5.46 -13.22
C VAL A 216 -3.57 6.45 -12.49
N ILE A 217 -3.12 7.70 -12.37
CA ILE A 217 -4.02 8.84 -12.11
C ILE A 217 -4.50 9.35 -13.46
N TRP A 218 -5.81 9.48 -13.66
CA TRP A 218 -6.40 10.01 -14.89
C TRP A 218 -7.64 10.85 -14.61
N ALA A 219 -8.14 11.54 -15.64
CA ALA A 219 -9.18 12.56 -15.50
C ALA A 219 -8.77 13.69 -14.53
N GLY A 220 -9.74 14.51 -14.14
CA GLY A 220 -9.56 15.61 -13.21
C GLY A 220 -9.51 16.99 -13.88
N GLN A 221 -9.47 18.00 -13.02
CA GLN A 221 -9.45 19.40 -13.42
C GLN A 221 -8.83 20.26 -12.31
N ALA A 222 -8.30 21.40 -12.71
CA ALA A 222 -7.90 22.47 -11.81
C ALA A 222 -8.21 23.82 -12.47
N ASP A 223 -8.02 24.90 -11.72
CA ASP A 223 -8.08 26.25 -12.29
C ASP A 223 -7.04 26.39 -13.45
N PRO A 224 -7.35 27.10 -14.55
CA PRO A 224 -6.40 27.29 -15.65
C PRO A 224 -5.09 27.99 -15.27
N THR A 225 -5.04 28.68 -14.12
CA THR A 225 -3.80 29.23 -13.54
C THR A 225 -2.90 28.16 -12.91
N VAL A 226 -3.47 27.02 -12.52
CA VAL A 226 -2.77 25.85 -11.99
C VAL A 226 -2.40 24.90 -13.12
N LEU A 227 -3.35 24.57 -14.00
CA LEU A 227 -3.15 23.74 -15.18
C LEU A 227 -3.29 24.58 -16.46
N GLY A 228 -2.15 25.06 -16.94
CA GLY A 228 -2.07 25.90 -18.13
C GLY A 228 -2.36 25.15 -19.44
N PRO A 229 -2.49 25.89 -20.56
CA PRO A 229 -2.94 25.37 -21.85
C PRO A 229 -1.97 24.38 -22.52
N ILE A 230 -0.75 24.23 -21.99
CA ILE A 230 0.24 23.24 -22.46
C ILE A 230 -0.16 21.83 -22.03
N VAL A 231 -0.74 21.68 -20.84
CA VAL A 231 -0.98 20.38 -20.20
C VAL A 231 -2.46 20.06 -20.03
N ALA A 232 -3.36 21.02 -20.23
CA ALA A 232 -4.80 20.85 -20.09
C ALA A 232 -5.58 21.77 -21.03
N VAL A 233 -6.82 21.41 -21.35
CA VAL A 233 -7.74 22.27 -22.12
C VAL A 233 -8.66 22.97 -21.12
N ASP A 234 -8.46 24.29 -20.93
CA ASP A 234 -9.23 25.09 -19.97
C ASP A 234 -9.24 24.48 -18.56
N GLY A 235 -8.05 24.06 -18.10
CA GLY A 235 -7.85 23.42 -16.80
C GLY A 235 -8.38 21.98 -16.68
N LYS A 236 -8.93 21.38 -17.75
CA LYS A 236 -9.51 20.03 -17.75
C LYS A 236 -8.59 19.00 -18.39
N LEU A 237 -8.50 17.85 -17.73
CA LEU A 237 -7.77 16.67 -18.20
C LEU A 237 -8.72 15.67 -18.90
N PRO A 238 -8.21 14.78 -19.77
CA PRO A 238 -9.02 13.81 -20.47
C PRO A 238 -9.78 12.88 -19.51
N SER A 239 -11.12 12.94 -19.53
CA SER A 239 -11.98 12.25 -18.55
C SER A 239 -13.08 11.37 -19.16
N ASN A 240 -13.24 11.41 -20.49
CA ASN A 240 -14.23 10.59 -21.19
C ASN A 240 -13.78 9.11 -21.24
N ILE A 241 -14.74 8.19 -21.10
CA ILE A 241 -14.51 6.73 -21.15
C ILE A 241 -13.81 6.27 -22.43
N ARG A 242 -13.92 7.03 -23.54
CA ARG A 242 -13.20 6.74 -24.79
C ARG A 242 -11.67 6.73 -24.63
N TYR A 243 -11.14 7.43 -23.62
CA TYR A 243 -9.71 7.46 -23.30
C TYR A 243 -9.27 6.30 -22.42
N PHE A 244 -10.23 5.60 -21.79
CA PHE A 244 -9.93 4.57 -20.81
C PHE A 244 -9.10 3.40 -21.34
N PRO A 245 -9.23 2.94 -22.60
CA PRO A 245 -8.31 1.96 -23.15
C PRO A 245 -6.85 2.43 -23.14
N ALA A 246 -6.59 3.72 -23.46
CA ALA A 246 -5.25 4.27 -23.43
C ALA A 246 -4.71 4.38 -21.99
N VAL A 247 -5.56 4.77 -21.04
CA VAL A 247 -5.26 4.77 -19.60
C VAL A 247 -4.95 3.36 -19.10
N ALA A 248 -5.74 2.35 -19.48
CA ALA A 248 -5.60 1.00 -18.95
C ALA A 248 -4.36 0.25 -19.46
N PHE A 249 -3.94 0.53 -20.69
CA PHE A 249 -2.83 -0.17 -21.35
C PHE A 249 -1.57 0.67 -21.55
N GLY A 250 -1.59 1.96 -21.17
CA GLY A 250 -0.45 2.86 -21.30
C GLY A 250 0.00 3.09 -22.76
N THR A 251 -0.95 3.04 -23.70
CA THR A 251 -0.66 3.21 -25.13
C THR A 251 -0.37 4.66 -25.46
N ARG A 252 0.69 4.90 -26.24
CA ARG A 252 1.04 6.22 -26.79
C ARG A 252 0.27 6.50 -28.07
N GLY A 253 0.09 7.79 -28.40
CA GLY A 253 -0.37 8.20 -29.73
C GLY A 253 -1.72 7.61 -30.14
N ALA A 254 -2.69 7.58 -29.23
CA ALA A 254 -4.05 7.25 -29.63
C ALA A 254 -4.52 8.25 -30.71
N ASP A 255 -5.39 7.81 -31.63
CA ASP A 255 -5.91 8.53 -32.83
C ASP A 255 -6.69 9.84 -32.53
N TYR A 256 -6.39 10.50 -31.42
CA TYR A 256 -6.97 11.74 -30.95
C TYR A 256 -6.28 12.99 -31.54
N THR A 257 -5.52 12.86 -32.63
CA THR A 257 -4.76 13.95 -33.26
C THR A 257 -5.62 15.15 -33.68
N ASN A 258 -6.93 14.93 -33.90
CA ASN A 258 -7.91 15.98 -34.22
C ASN A 258 -8.82 16.36 -33.05
N ASP A 259 -8.52 15.87 -31.84
CA ASP A 259 -9.36 16.03 -30.67
C ASP A 259 -9.05 17.32 -29.91
N LYS A 260 -9.90 18.33 -30.11
CA LYS A 260 -9.75 19.64 -29.45
C LYS A 260 -10.00 19.61 -27.94
N SER A 261 -10.43 18.48 -27.37
CA SER A 261 -10.66 18.33 -25.93
C SER A 261 -9.43 17.88 -25.15
N ILE A 262 -8.32 17.65 -25.83
CA ILE A 262 -7.03 17.29 -25.25
C ILE A 262 -5.91 18.16 -25.84
N THR A 263 -4.73 18.13 -25.22
CA THR A 263 -3.54 18.84 -25.70
C THR A 263 -2.54 17.85 -26.32
N SER A 264 -1.53 18.34 -27.02
CA SER A 264 -0.42 17.49 -27.51
C SER A 264 0.38 16.84 -26.38
N PHE A 265 0.19 17.24 -25.12
CA PHE A 265 0.77 16.55 -23.98
C PHE A 265 0.34 15.08 -23.93
N GLU A 266 -0.88 14.77 -24.38
CA GLU A 266 -1.43 13.40 -24.40
C GLU A 266 -0.81 12.51 -25.49
N ASP A 267 0.00 13.06 -26.41
CA ASP A 267 0.77 12.27 -27.40
C ASP A 267 1.80 11.36 -26.71
N ASN A 268 2.21 11.71 -25.48
CA ASN A 268 2.97 10.81 -24.63
C ASN A 268 2.06 9.67 -24.15
N ARG A 269 1.22 9.91 -23.13
CA ARG A 269 0.21 8.99 -22.58
C ARG A 269 -0.86 9.79 -21.84
N ILE A 270 -2.10 9.28 -21.84
CA ILE A 270 -3.19 9.89 -21.06
C ILE A 270 -3.10 9.46 -19.60
N GLY A 271 -2.82 10.42 -18.73
CA GLY A 271 -2.72 10.21 -17.29
C GLY A 271 -1.28 10.04 -16.81
N ASN A 272 -1.12 10.02 -15.48
CA ASN A 272 0.16 9.72 -14.83
C ASN A 272 0.27 8.21 -14.59
N HIS A 273 1.15 7.53 -15.31
CA HIS A 273 1.38 6.09 -15.20
C HIS A 273 2.62 5.80 -14.36
N LEU A 274 2.51 4.86 -13.42
CA LEU A 274 3.67 4.33 -12.69
C LEU A 274 3.44 2.89 -12.25
N GLY A 275 4.49 2.24 -11.79
CA GLY A 275 4.38 0.89 -11.25
C GLY A 275 5.73 0.24 -11.01
N SER A 276 5.71 -1.09 -10.97
CA SER A 276 6.94 -1.87 -10.86
C SER A 276 6.80 -3.23 -11.52
N LEU A 277 7.91 -3.71 -12.10
CA LEU A 277 8.11 -5.10 -12.46
C LEU A 277 8.79 -5.79 -11.27
N ASP A 278 8.23 -6.90 -10.80
CA ASP A 278 8.69 -7.55 -9.59
C ASP A 278 9.13 -8.98 -9.86
N LEU A 279 10.22 -9.39 -9.23
CA LEU A 279 10.72 -10.76 -9.23
C LEU A 279 10.98 -11.21 -7.79
N ALA A 280 10.65 -12.47 -7.47
CA ALA A 280 11.02 -13.04 -6.18
C ALA A 280 11.27 -14.56 -6.23
N ALA A 281 12.07 -15.04 -5.29
CA ALA A 281 12.31 -16.45 -5.01
C ALA A 281 11.98 -16.77 -3.55
N ASP A 282 11.22 -17.83 -3.33
CA ASP A 282 10.82 -18.33 -2.02
C ASP A 282 11.39 -19.74 -1.82
N ILE A 283 12.20 -19.90 -0.78
CA ILE A 283 13.07 -21.06 -0.58
C ILE A 283 12.88 -21.61 0.83
N ASP A 284 12.33 -22.82 0.92
CA ASP A 284 12.21 -23.56 2.18
C ASP A 284 13.45 -24.43 2.40
N LEU A 285 14.24 -24.03 3.39
CA LEU A 285 15.27 -24.85 4.01
C LEU A 285 14.65 -25.64 5.19
N ASN A 286 15.47 -26.45 5.87
CA ASN A 286 14.98 -27.29 6.97
C ASN A 286 14.37 -26.46 8.11
N ASN A 287 15.14 -25.52 8.66
CA ASN A 287 14.73 -24.69 9.81
C ASN A 287 14.41 -23.24 9.43
N LEU A 288 14.70 -22.84 8.19
CA LEU A 288 14.58 -21.47 7.71
C LEU A 288 13.75 -21.41 6.43
N ASN A 289 13.15 -20.27 6.19
CA ASN A 289 12.61 -19.87 4.90
C ASN A 289 13.31 -18.58 4.45
N LEU A 290 13.76 -18.55 3.21
CA LEU A 290 14.36 -17.37 2.58
C LEU A 290 13.38 -16.84 1.53
N TYR A 291 13.17 -15.52 1.53
CA TYR A 291 12.43 -14.83 0.47
C TYR A 291 13.27 -13.67 -0.04
N VAL A 292 13.71 -13.77 -1.28
CA VAL A 292 14.54 -12.79 -1.97
C VAL A 292 13.70 -12.14 -3.04
N TYR A 293 13.70 -10.81 -3.10
CA TYR A 293 12.86 -10.08 -4.05
C TYR A 293 13.55 -8.84 -4.57
N ARG A 294 13.14 -8.43 -5.77
CA ARG A 294 13.50 -7.16 -6.39
C ARG A 294 12.29 -6.56 -7.08
N GLN A 295 12.09 -5.26 -6.88
CA GLN A 295 11.15 -4.44 -7.65
C GLN A 295 11.93 -3.48 -8.55
N PHE A 296 11.58 -3.45 -9.82
CA PHE A 296 12.10 -2.52 -10.82
C PHE A 296 11.05 -1.44 -11.09
N PRO A 297 11.22 -0.23 -10.54
CA PRO A 297 10.26 0.85 -10.67
C PRO A 297 10.22 1.41 -12.09
N TYR A 298 9.09 2.00 -12.45
CA TYR A 298 8.96 2.85 -13.62
C TYR A 298 7.86 3.89 -13.38
N ASP A 299 8.09 5.10 -13.87
CA ASP A 299 7.08 6.16 -14.05
C ASP A 299 7.01 6.60 -15.53
N ASP A 300 8.00 6.20 -16.33
CA ASP A 300 8.10 6.53 -17.75
C ASP A 300 8.71 5.37 -18.57
N GLY A 301 9.23 5.68 -19.76
CA GLY A 301 9.85 4.70 -20.65
C GLY A 301 11.24 4.22 -20.24
N SER A 302 11.88 4.76 -19.18
CA SER A 302 13.26 4.45 -18.82
C SER A 302 13.51 2.96 -18.59
N LEU A 303 12.58 2.25 -17.95
CA LEU A 303 12.71 0.81 -17.72
C LEU A 303 12.69 -0.01 -19.03
N PHE A 304 11.96 0.45 -20.04
CA PHE A 304 11.95 -0.20 -21.36
C PHE A 304 13.33 -0.08 -22.05
N TYR A 305 14.02 1.05 -21.86
CA TYR A 305 15.38 1.27 -22.36
C TYR A 305 16.48 0.74 -21.43
N GLY A 306 16.12 0.32 -20.21
CA GLY A 306 17.04 -0.17 -19.20
C GLY A 306 17.94 0.91 -18.58
N THR A 307 17.60 2.20 -18.75
CA THR A 307 18.41 3.33 -18.25
C THR A 307 18.34 3.47 -16.73
N ASN A 308 17.27 2.98 -16.10
CA ASN A 308 17.06 3.03 -14.65
C ASN A 308 17.23 1.68 -13.95
N LEU A 309 17.93 0.69 -14.56
CA LEU A 309 18.10 -0.65 -13.96
C LEU A 309 18.86 -0.65 -12.63
N GLU A 310 19.58 0.43 -12.31
CA GLU A 310 20.19 0.62 -10.99
C GLU A 310 19.15 0.83 -9.90
N ASP A 311 18.02 1.45 -10.24
CA ASP A 311 16.94 1.75 -9.31
C ASP A 311 16.14 0.49 -8.97
N GLY A 312 15.66 0.47 -7.73
CA GLY A 312 14.79 -0.58 -7.24
C GLY A 312 14.86 -0.83 -5.75
N LEU A 313 13.88 -1.58 -5.28
CA LEU A 313 13.86 -2.16 -3.94
C LEU A 313 14.39 -3.59 -4.03
N ASN A 314 15.45 -3.89 -3.27
CA ASN A 314 16.03 -5.22 -3.14
C ASN A 314 15.81 -5.69 -1.71
N GLY A 315 15.34 -6.91 -1.52
CA GLY A 315 15.07 -7.41 -0.18
C GLY A 315 15.42 -8.88 0.03
N LEU A 316 15.83 -9.18 1.26
CA LEU A 316 16.07 -10.53 1.77
C LEU A 316 15.33 -10.67 3.12
N ARG A 317 14.36 -11.56 3.15
CA ARG A 317 13.70 -12.01 4.39
C ARG A 317 14.20 -13.39 4.78
N VAL A 318 14.69 -13.51 6.00
CA VAL A 318 15.06 -14.78 6.64
C VAL A 318 14.06 -15.05 7.76
N ARG A 319 13.27 -16.12 7.62
CA ARG A 319 12.25 -16.50 8.61
C ARG A 319 12.59 -17.84 9.26
N ASN A 320 12.57 -17.86 10.59
CA ASN A 320 12.67 -19.09 11.36
C ASN A 320 11.36 -19.88 11.30
N ARG A 321 11.47 -21.17 10.96
CA ARG A 321 10.33 -22.10 10.85
C ARG A 321 10.17 -22.99 12.07
N GLN A 322 11.13 -22.98 12.99
CA GLN A 322 11.06 -23.74 14.23
C GLN A 322 10.02 -23.16 15.19
N ARG A 323 9.56 -23.99 16.13
CA ARG A 323 8.71 -23.52 17.22
C ARG A 323 9.57 -22.82 18.28
N PRO A 324 9.12 -21.71 18.86
CA PRO A 324 9.81 -21.11 20.01
C PRO A 324 9.66 -22.05 21.21
N THR A 325 10.69 -22.82 21.51
CA THR A 325 10.72 -23.72 22.68
C THR A 325 11.86 -23.33 23.61
N GLY A 326 11.54 -22.93 24.84
CA GLY A 326 12.51 -22.82 25.95
C GLY A 326 13.50 -21.65 25.92
N SER A 327 13.66 -20.91 24.81
CA SER A 327 14.56 -19.75 24.75
C SER A 327 13.92 -18.48 25.32
N ASN A 328 14.69 -17.70 26.08
CA ASN A 328 14.30 -16.36 26.53
C ASN A 328 14.23 -15.36 25.38
N PHE A 329 14.91 -15.62 24.26
CA PHE A 329 14.90 -14.78 23.08
C PHE A 329 14.88 -15.65 21.82
N PHE A 330 13.80 -15.54 21.04
CA PHE A 330 13.60 -16.33 19.83
C PHE A 330 13.38 -15.41 18.63
N VAL A 331 14.38 -15.32 17.75
CA VAL A 331 14.27 -14.59 16.48
C VAL A 331 13.34 -15.35 15.55
N ARG A 332 12.29 -14.67 15.09
CA ARG A 332 11.30 -15.21 14.15
C ARG A 332 11.61 -14.82 12.72
N GLN A 333 12.03 -13.57 12.51
CA GLN A 333 12.27 -13.04 11.18
C GLN A 333 13.28 -11.90 11.24
N ILE A 334 14.15 -11.85 10.25
CA ILE A 334 14.99 -10.70 9.93
C ILE A 334 14.72 -10.34 8.47
N THR A 335 14.62 -9.05 8.18
CA THR A 335 14.47 -8.51 6.83
C THR A 335 15.57 -7.48 6.60
N PHE A 336 16.29 -7.61 5.49
CA PHE A 336 17.24 -6.60 5.03
C PHE A 336 16.76 -6.08 3.69
N GLU A 337 16.74 -4.76 3.53
CA GLU A 337 16.37 -4.12 2.28
C GLU A 337 17.33 -3.01 1.90
N TYR A 338 17.54 -2.86 0.60
CA TYR A 338 18.21 -1.73 -0.02
C TYR A 338 17.33 -1.14 -1.11
N MET A 339 16.91 0.11 -0.93
CA MET A 339 16.17 0.87 -1.94
C MET A 339 17.08 1.94 -2.54
N PHE A 340 17.13 2.00 -3.86
CA PHE A 340 17.78 3.07 -4.59
C PHE A 340 16.84 3.62 -5.67
N THR A 341 16.72 4.94 -5.74
CA THR A 341 15.91 5.64 -6.76
C THR A 341 16.65 6.88 -7.28
N GLY A 342 17.97 6.88 -7.14
CA GLY A 342 18.81 8.05 -7.42
C GLY A 342 19.18 8.20 -8.89
N SER A 343 19.14 7.11 -9.67
CA SER A 343 19.55 7.10 -11.07
C SER A 343 18.51 7.80 -11.94
N GLN A 344 17.26 7.32 -11.93
CA GLN A 344 16.12 7.76 -12.76
C GLN A 344 16.51 7.97 -14.22
N GLY A 345 17.31 7.05 -14.77
CA GLY A 345 17.84 7.14 -16.13
C GLY A 345 18.83 8.27 -16.40
N GLY A 346 19.27 9.01 -15.38
CA GLY A 346 20.16 10.16 -15.46
C GLY A 346 19.47 11.52 -15.33
N ASP A 347 20.26 12.59 -15.40
CA ASP A 347 19.82 13.99 -15.26
C ASP A 347 19.37 14.65 -16.56
N VAL A 348 19.34 13.89 -17.67
CA VAL A 348 19.04 14.36 -19.02
C VAL A 348 17.93 13.53 -19.66
N PHE A 349 16.99 14.21 -20.33
CA PHE A 349 15.96 13.61 -21.17
C PHE A 349 16.10 14.11 -22.62
N ILE A 350 16.36 13.19 -23.56
CA ILE A 350 16.47 13.43 -25.00
C ILE A 350 15.60 12.39 -25.71
N ILE A 351 14.58 12.87 -26.43
CA ILE A 351 13.59 11.99 -27.05
C ILE A 351 14.16 11.06 -28.13
N ASP A 352 15.25 11.44 -28.79
CA ASP A 352 15.82 10.64 -29.88
C ASP A 352 17.01 9.76 -29.45
N ASP A 353 17.42 9.84 -28.18
CA ASP A 353 18.54 9.05 -27.63
C ASP A 353 18.04 8.07 -26.57
N PRO A 354 17.94 6.76 -26.89
CA PRO A 354 17.55 5.72 -25.94
C PRO A 354 18.39 5.67 -24.67
N LYS A 355 19.64 6.15 -24.68
CA LYS A 355 20.54 6.13 -23.51
C LYS A 355 20.36 7.34 -22.60
N ARG A 356 19.64 8.36 -23.05
CA ARG A 356 19.43 9.62 -22.33
C ARG A 356 17.94 9.87 -22.16
N ARG A 357 17.24 8.86 -21.64
CA ARG A 357 15.80 8.89 -21.37
C ARG A 357 15.46 9.17 -19.90
N GLY A 358 16.37 9.76 -19.14
CA GLY A 358 16.20 9.96 -17.70
C GLY A 358 15.32 11.13 -17.29
N ARG A 359 15.54 11.63 -16.08
CA ARG A 359 14.67 12.58 -15.37
C ARG A 359 13.25 12.06 -15.15
N ASP A 360 13.10 10.76 -14.86
CA ASP A 360 11.80 10.13 -14.60
C ASP A 360 11.01 10.88 -13.49
N ASP A 361 11.73 11.42 -12.50
CA ASP A 361 11.18 12.28 -11.43
C ASP A 361 10.08 11.59 -10.61
N TYR A 362 10.36 10.34 -10.22
CA TYR A 362 9.43 9.40 -9.57
C TYR A 362 8.42 10.04 -8.62
N PHE A 363 7.15 9.65 -8.81
CA PHE A 363 5.95 10.09 -8.12
C PHE A 363 5.53 11.55 -8.35
N ASN A 364 6.16 12.27 -9.28
CA ASN A 364 5.72 13.60 -9.71
C ASN A 364 5.28 13.56 -11.17
N HIS A 365 4.37 14.47 -11.51
CA HIS A 365 3.84 14.54 -12.87
C HIS A 365 3.40 15.97 -13.20
N SER A 366 3.61 16.41 -14.44
CA SER A 366 3.30 17.78 -14.88
C SER A 366 1.81 18.13 -14.83
N GLN A 367 0.93 17.13 -15.00
CA GLN A 367 -0.53 17.30 -14.88
C GLN A 367 -1.08 17.02 -13.48
N PHE A 368 -0.45 16.10 -12.73
CA PHE A 368 -0.90 15.69 -11.40
C PHE A 368 0.10 16.19 -10.38
N ILE A 369 0.14 17.51 -10.24
CA ILE A 369 1.18 18.24 -9.51
C ILE A 369 1.22 17.90 -8.01
N ASP A 370 0.12 17.40 -7.43
CA ASP A 370 0.05 16.90 -6.05
C ASP A 370 0.92 15.64 -5.83
N GLY A 371 1.38 15.01 -6.92
CA GLY A 371 2.17 13.78 -6.92
C GLY A 371 1.34 12.51 -6.69
N TRP A 372 2.04 11.39 -6.55
CA TRP A 372 1.47 10.08 -6.21
C TRP A 372 1.11 9.99 -4.72
N THR A 373 0.18 10.87 -4.32
CA THR A 373 -0.25 11.09 -2.95
C THR A 373 -1.76 10.96 -2.80
N TYR A 374 -2.21 10.56 -1.60
CA TYR A 374 -3.61 10.51 -1.20
C TYR A 374 -3.76 11.13 0.20
N PHE A 375 -4.53 12.21 0.32
CA PHE A 375 -4.56 13.09 1.50
C PHE A 375 -3.16 13.53 1.93
N GLY A 376 -2.35 13.94 0.95
CA GLY A 376 -0.98 14.43 1.12
C GLY A 376 0.06 13.35 1.45
N ARG A 377 -0.31 12.08 1.66
CA ARG A 377 0.64 11.00 1.94
C ARG A 377 1.00 10.24 0.69
N THR A 378 2.28 9.94 0.49
CA THR A 378 2.74 9.04 -0.59
C THR A 378 2.03 7.69 -0.50
N ILE A 379 1.42 7.25 -1.61
CA ILE A 379 0.69 5.97 -1.70
C ILE A 379 1.68 4.79 -1.71
N GLY A 380 2.75 4.96 -2.48
CA GLY A 380 3.87 4.04 -2.60
C GLY A 380 4.82 4.08 -1.41
N THR A 381 6.09 3.74 -1.64
CA THR A 381 7.13 3.74 -0.60
C THR A 381 7.16 5.06 0.19
N PRO A 382 7.20 5.01 1.54
CA PRO A 382 7.27 6.21 2.38
C PRO A 382 8.60 6.97 2.29
N PHE A 383 9.63 6.37 1.67
CA PHE A 383 10.94 7.00 1.48
C PHE A 383 10.98 7.99 0.32
N LEU A 384 9.95 8.00 -0.53
CA LEU A 384 9.69 9.09 -1.47
C LEU A 384 8.80 10.11 -0.75
N THR A 385 9.43 11.17 -0.23
CA THR A 385 8.87 11.99 0.85
C THR A 385 8.20 13.25 0.30
N PRO A 386 6.93 13.54 0.68
CA PRO A 386 6.22 14.74 0.26
C PRO A 386 6.75 15.99 0.99
N GLN A 387 6.56 17.15 0.37
CA GLN A 387 7.10 18.44 0.86
C GLN A 387 6.77 18.75 2.32
N GLN A 388 5.54 18.45 2.75
CA GLN A 388 5.10 18.77 4.11
C GLN A 388 5.80 17.94 5.20
N GLU A 389 6.49 16.85 4.84
CA GLU A 389 7.18 15.97 5.79
C GLU A 389 8.68 16.27 5.89
N VAL A 390 9.27 16.89 4.87
CA VAL A 390 10.70 17.25 4.88
C VAL A 390 10.96 18.49 5.72
N ASN A 391 12.19 18.61 6.21
CA ASN A 391 12.65 19.75 6.97
C ASN A 391 12.48 21.05 6.14
N PRO A 392 11.77 22.08 6.66
CA PRO A 392 11.52 23.33 5.93
C PRO A 392 12.78 24.12 5.53
N SER A 393 13.95 23.80 6.11
CA SER A 393 15.22 24.40 5.71
C SER A 393 15.78 23.87 4.37
N LEU A 394 15.25 22.75 3.88
CA LEU A 394 15.63 22.20 2.57
C LEU A 394 14.89 22.94 1.45
N PRO A 395 15.48 23.00 0.23
CA PRO A 395 14.81 23.58 -0.93
C PRO A 395 13.39 23.03 -1.14
N PRO A 396 12.36 23.88 -1.21
CA PRO A 396 10.99 23.43 -1.33
C PRO A 396 10.69 22.96 -2.75
N ARG A 397 9.88 21.92 -2.87
CA ARG A 397 9.31 21.42 -4.11
C ARG A 397 7.93 20.84 -3.85
N TYR A 398 6.92 21.35 -4.54
CA TYR A 398 5.55 20.84 -4.43
C TYR A 398 5.45 19.36 -4.84
N GLY A 399 4.49 18.63 -4.25
CA GLY A 399 4.36 17.18 -4.44
C GLY A 399 5.41 16.39 -3.64
N ILE A 400 6.16 15.52 -4.31
CA ILE A 400 7.23 14.72 -3.70
C ILE A 400 8.55 15.49 -3.73
N ALA A 401 8.97 16.01 -2.57
CA ALA A 401 10.16 16.85 -2.47
C ALA A 401 11.48 16.06 -2.56
N ASN A 402 11.46 14.79 -2.16
CA ASN A 402 12.63 13.93 -2.16
C ASN A 402 12.29 12.58 -2.78
N ASN A 403 12.81 12.32 -3.98
CA ASN A 403 12.60 11.05 -4.70
C ASN A 403 13.88 10.41 -5.23
N ARG A 404 15.04 11.03 -5.02
CA ARG A 404 16.36 10.45 -5.28
C ARG A 404 16.99 10.00 -3.97
N VAL A 405 16.74 8.74 -3.60
CA VAL A 405 17.14 8.21 -2.29
C VAL A 405 18.00 6.96 -2.41
N SER A 406 18.83 6.76 -1.39
CA SER A 406 19.47 5.48 -1.08
C SER A 406 19.11 5.12 0.35
N VAL A 407 18.48 3.97 0.57
CA VAL A 407 17.96 3.53 1.88
C VAL A 407 18.52 2.16 2.21
N TYR A 408 19.13 2.04 3.37
CA TYR A 408 19.43 0.77 4.01
C TYR A 408 18.41 0.52 5.11
N HIS A 409 17.83 -0.67 5.13
CA HIS A 409 16.80 -1.03 6.11
C HIS A 409 17.08 -2.41 6.72
N MET A 410 16.85 -2.50 8.03
CA MET A 410 16.84 -3.74 8.79
C MET A 410 15.57 -3.82 9.63
N GLY A 411 14.83 -4.91 9.45
CA GLY A 411 13.68 -5.29 10.26
C GLY A 411 13.98 -6.54 11.08
N LEU A 412 13.50 -6.57 12.34
CA LEU A 412 13.59 -7.72 13.22
C LEU A 412 12.22 -8.03 13.82
N SER A 413 11.86 -9.32 13.90
CA SER A 413 10.76 -9.81 14.73
C SER A 413 11.25 -10.92 15.65
N ALA A 414 10.94 -10.80 16.95
CA ALA A 414 11.33 -11.75 17.97
C ALA A 414 10.19 -12.06 18.95
N LEU A 415 10.31 -13.20 19.62
CA LEU A 415 9.54 -13.53 20.82
C LEU A 415 10.48 -13.52 22.01
N VAL A 416 10.16 -12.73 23.03
CA VAL A 416 10.94 -12.64 24.25
C VAL A 416 10.15 -13.26 25.40
N PHE A 417 10.83 -14.07 26.22
CA PHE A 417 10.26 -14.82 27.34
C PHE A 417 9.01 -15.64 26.97
N ASN A 418 8.95 -16.15 25.74
CA ASN A 418 7.79 -16.87 25.17
C ASN A 418 6.44 -16.12 25.24
N LYS A 419 6.45 -14.81 25.49
CA LYS A 419 5.23 -14.03 25.76
C LYS A 419 5.20 -12.67 25.08
N VAL A 420 6.33 -11.97 25.03
CA VAL A 420 6.41 -10.60 24.49
C VAL A 420 6.76 -10.66 23.01
N ASP A 421 5.83 -10.25 22.16
CA ASP A 421 6.09 -10.08 20.75
C ASP A 421 6.83 -8.75 20.55
N MET A 422 8.05 -8.79 20.01
CA MET A 422 8.84 -7.59 19.74
C MET A 422 9.12 -7.44 18.25
N THR A 423 9.09 -6.20 17.76
CA THR A 423 9.61 -5.86 16.43
C THR A 423 10.52 -4.64 16.50
N ALA A 424 11.54 -4.62 15.65
CA ALA A 424 12.39 -3.45 15.46
C ALA A 424 12.48 -3.12 13.97
N ARG A 425 12.53 -1.82 13.64
CA ARG A 425 12.80 -1.31 12.29
C ARG A 425 13.86 -0.24 12.39
N LEU A 426 14.93 -0.38 11.62
CA LEU A 426 16.04 0.57 11.57
C LEU A 426 16.26 0.92 10.11
N SER A 427 16.26 2.20 9.80
CA SER A 427 16.51 2.70 8.45
C SER A 427 17.50 3.84 8.47
N PHE A 428 18.40 3.82 7.50
CA PHE A 428 19.31 4.91 7.21
C PHE A 428 19.17 5.30 5.74
N SER A 429 18.95 6.58 5.44
CA SER A 429 18.86 7.07 4.07
C SER A 429 19.81 8.23 3.78
N LYS A 430 20.22 8.33 2.51
CA LYS A 430 20.80 9.52 1.89
C LYS A 430 19.82 10.05 0.86
N ASN A 431 19.63 11.37 0.84
CA ASN A 431 18.49 12.00 0.18
C ASN A 431 18.98 13.16 -0.68
N ALA A 432 18.85 13.06 -2.00
CA ALA A 432 19.41 14.04 -2.93
C ALA A 432 18.38 15.04 -3.46
N GLY A 433 17.16 15.06 -2.92
CA GLY A 433 16.05 15.87 -3.43
C GLY A 433 15.54 15.26 -4.74
N THR A 434 15.38 16.10 -5.77
CA THR A 434 15.02 15.66 -7.12
C THR A 434 15.99 16.22 -8.15
N TYR A 435 15.90 15.80 -9.41
CA TYR A 435 16.72 16.42 -10.47
C TYR A 435 16.34 17.88 -10.73
N ALA A 436 15.06 18.22 -10.58
CA ALA A 436 14.58 19.59 -10.76
C ALA A 436 15.01 20.52 -9.61
N VAL A 437 15.01 20.01 -8.38
CA VAL A 437 15.38 20.76 -7.17
C VAL A 437 16.32 19.87 -6.32
N PRO A 438 17.61 19.80 -6.66
CA PRO A 438 18.55 18.94 -5.93
C PRO A 438 18.90 19.52 -4.55
N TYR A 439 19.13 18.64 -3.57
CA TYR A 439 19.67 19.04 -2.28
C TYR A 439 21.19 19.16 -2.34
N LEU A 440 21.72 20.34 -2.04
CA LEU A 440 23.15 20.64 -2.14
C LEU A 440 24.02 19.80 -1.18
N THR A 441 23.49 19.45 -0.01
CA THR A 441 24.25 18.77 1.06
C THR A 441 23.94 17.28 1.20
N ILE A 442 23.08 16.71 0.34
CA ILE A 442 22.63 15.30 0.37
C ILE A 442 22.34 14.82 1.80
N PRO A 443 21.29 15.37 2.46
CA PRO A 443 20.98 15.08 3.85
C PRO A 443 20.88 13.58 4.15
N SER A 444 21.47 13.18 5.28
CA SER A 444 21.31 11.84 5.84
C SER A 444 20.16 11.78 6.84
N GLN A 445 19.53 10.63 6.97
CA GLN A 445 18.43 10.42 7.91
C GLN A 445 18.50 9.02 8.52
N PHE A 446 18.49 8.94 9.83
CA PHE A 446 18.23 7.71 10.58
C PHE A 446 16.80 7.74 11.13
N SER A 447 16.09 6.63 10.98
CA SER A 447 14.75 6.42 11.55
C SER A 447 14.67 5.04 12.20
N GLY A 448 14.37 5.00 13.48
CA GLY A 448 14.29 3.79 14.29
C GLY A 448 12.93 3.59 14.94
N LEU A 449 12.50 2.34 15.11
CA LEU A 449 11.31 1.94 15.85
C LEU A 449 11.57 0.64 16.61
N LEU A 450 11.11 0.60 17.86
CA LEU A 450 10.99 -0.61 18.65
C LEU A 450 9.54 -0.73 19.12
N THR A 451 8.93 -1.90 18.94
CA THR A 451 7.59 -2.20 19.45
C THR A 451 7.61 -3.45 20.34
N ALA A 452 6.70 -3.47 21.31
CA ALA A 452 6.44 -4.61 22.17
C ALA A 452 4.93 -4.79 22.33
N ALA A 453 4.46 -6.02 22.18
CA ALA A 453 3.08 -6.42 22.42
C ALA A 453 3.04 -7.53 23.48
N ILE A 454 2.33 -7.28 24.57
CA ILE A 454 2.27 -8.14 25.74
C ILE A 454 0.82 -8.62 25.93
N PRO A 455 0.52 -9.91 25.73
CA PRO A 455 -0.77 -10.48 26.08
C PRO A 455 -1.02 -10.34 27.58
N LEU A 456 -2.18 -9.78 27.94
CA LEU A 456 -2.63 -9.63 29.32
C LEU A 456 -3.64 -10.72 29.67
N ASN A 457 -3.57 -11.23 30.89
CA ASN A 457 -4.52 -12.22 31.42
C ASN A 457 -5.79 -11.55 31.97
N VAL A 458 -6.27 -10.49 31.31
CA VAL A 458 -7.43 -9.70 31.74
C VAL A 458 -8.41 -9.60 30.58
N PHE A 459 -9.70 -9.88 30.82
CA PHE A 459 -10.81 -9.83 29.84
C PHE A 459 -10.66 -10.68 28.57
N GLY A 460 -9.64 -11.55 28.48
CA GLY A 460 -9.41 -12.49 27.37
C GLY A 460 -9.10 -11.81 26.04
N GLY A 461 -8.00 -12.14 25.37
CA GLY A 461 -7.66 -11.52 24.08
C GLY A 461 -7.30 -10.02 24.18
N THR A 462 -6.87 -9.57 25.38
CA THR A 462 -6.37 -8.23 25.64
C THR A 462 -4.84 -8.20 25.48
N VAL A 463 -4.32 -7.16 24.85
CA VAL A 463 -2.89 -6.97 24.59
C VAL A 463 -2.52 -5.53 24.93
N LEU A 464 -1.45 -5.35 25.71
CA LEU A 464 -0.79 -4.06 25.89
C LEU A 464 0.25 -3.89 24.78
N ASN A 465 0.12 -2.82 24.00
CA ASN A 465 1.06 -2.44 22.95
C ASN A 465 1.88 -1.23 23.43
N GLY A 466 3.18 -1.26 23.19
CA GLY A 466 4.08 -0.14 23.40
C GLY A 466 5.03 0.03 22.22
N SER A 467 5.35 1.27 21.87
CA SER A 467 6.31 1.59 20.82
C SER A 467 7.15 2.80 21.19
N ILE A 468 8.41 2.82 20.78
CA ILE A 468 9.30 3.99 20.85
C ILE A 468 9.96 4.15 19.48
N ALA A 469 10.05 5.38 19.00
CA ALA A 469 10.70 5.70 17.73
C ALA A 469 11.53 6.97 17.82
N VAL A 470 12.52 7.06 16.94
CA VAL A 470 13.45 8.18 16.84
C VAL A 470 13.71 8.51 15.38
N ASP A 471 13.76 9.80 15.07
CA ASP A 471 14.32 10.35 13.85
C ASP A 471 15.52 11.23 14.20
N ALA A 472 16.64 11.00 13.54
CA ALA A 472 17.87 11.77 13.68
C ALA A 472 18.53 11.99 12.30
N GLY A 473 18.64 13.26 11.87
CA GLY A 473 19.21 13.62 10.58
C GLY A 473 18.73 14.98 10.09
N ASP A 474 18.94 15.22 8.81
CA ASP A 474 18.71 16.54 8.18
C ASP A 474 17.53 16.53 7.20
N LEU A 475 17.01 15.34 6.81
CA LEU A 475 15.84 15.24 5.93
C LEU A 475 14.55 15.54 6.68
N LEU A 476 14.33 14.88 7.82
CA LEU A 476 13.14 15.01 8.65
C LEU A 476 13.49 15.78 9.92
N PRO A 477 12.54 16.50 10.55
CA PRO A 477 12.77 17.10 11.85
C PRO A 477 13.15 16.03 12.90
N ASN A 478 14.24 16.28 13.64
CA ASN A 478 14.66 15.41 14.73
C ASN A 478 13.55 15.25 15.77
N SER A 479 13.23 14.01 16.11
CA SER A 479 12.11 13.72 17.01
C SER A 479 12.28 12.40 17.74
N VAL A 480 11.78 12.33 18.96
CA VAL A 480 11.58 11.09 19.70
C VAL A 480 10.10 11.00 20.04
N GLY A 481 9.52 9.81 19.89
CA GLY A 481 8.12 9.59 20.17
C GLY A 481 7.85 8.21 20.74
N ALA A 482 6.75 8.11 21.48
CA ALA A 482 6.30 6.88 22.10
C ALA A 482 4.80 6.71 21.90
N TYR A 483 4.37 5.46 21.86
CA TYR A 483 2.98 5.06 21.85
C TYR A 483 2.76 4.00 22.94
N ILE A 484 1.64 4.10 23.64
CA ILE A 484 1.15 3.04 24.51
C ILE A 484 -0.34 2.88 24.28
N GLY A 485 -0.81 1.64 24.16
CA GLY A 485 -2.22 1.36 23.90
C GLY A 485 -2.66 0.01 24.41
N LEU A 486 -3.94 -0.08 24.77
CA LEU A 486 -4.60 -1.30 25.17
C LEU A 486 -5.54 -1.74 24.06
N ARG A 487 -5.33 -2.95 23.56
CA ARG A 487 -6.12 -3.54 22.48
C ARG A 487 -6.89 -4.75 22.99
N LYS A 488 -8.18 -4.82 22.68
CA LYS A 488 -9.06 -5.96 22.90
C LYS A 488 -9.52 -6.52 21.56
N SER A 489 -9.36 -7.83 21.38
CA SER A 489 -9.91 -8.55 20.22
C SER A 489 -10.94 -9.60 20.66
N GLY A 490 -11.92 -9.90 19.82
CA GLY A 490 -12.97 -10.86 20.15
C GLY A 490 -13.78 -11.32 18.93
N VAL A 491 -14.70 -12.26 19.17
CA VAL A 491 -15.70 -12.71 18.18
C VAL A 491 -17.09 -12.37 18.72
N LEU A 492 -17.95 -11.83 17.88
CA LEU A 492 -19.38 -11.70 18.15
C LEU A 492 -20.05 -13.02 17.70
N SER A 493 -20.09 -14.02 18.59
CA SER A 493 -20.91 -15.22 18.40
C SER A 493 -21.60 -15.62 19.70
N GLY A 494 -22.84 -16.10 19.59
CA GLY A 494 -23.52 -16.78 20.69
C GLY A 494 -22.81 -18.10 20.97
N LYS A 495 -22.22 -18.24 22.17
CA LYS A 495 -21.65 -19.47 22.73
C LYS A 495 -20.63 -20.21 21.82
N ARG A 496 -19.43 -19.65 21.63
CA ARG A 496 -18.16 -20.41 21.63
C ARG A 496 -16.96 -19.48 21.68
N SER A 497 -16.12 -19.62 22.71
CA SER A 497 -14.81 -18.98 22.77
C SER A 497 -13.88 -19.60 21.74
N VAL A 498 -13.67 -18.91 20.62
CA VAL A 498 -12.61 -19.25 19.67
C VAL A 498 -11.33 -18.53 20.13
N ILE A 499 -10.23 -19.28 20.25
CA ILE A 499 -8.90 -18.73 20.51
C ILE A 499 -8.51 -17.89 19.30
N ILE A 500 -8.54 -16.57 19.45
CA ILE A 500 -8.08 -15.65 18.42
C ILE A 500 -6.54 -15.62 18.47
N SER A 501 -5.90 -16.01 17.38
CA SER A 501 -4.46 -15.77 17.20
C SER A 501 -4.23 -14.25 17.17
N PRO A 502 -3.35 -13.68 18.01
CA PRO A 502 -3.09 -12.23 18.08
C PRO A 502 -2.41 -11.65 16.82
N ARG A 503 -2.24 -12.45 15.75
CA ARG A 503 -1.34 -12.15 14.61
C ARG A 503 -2.02 -11.87 13.27
N ARG A 504 -3.29 -11.50 13.23
CA ARG A 504 -3.87 -10.92 12.00
C ARG A 504 -4.30 -9.50 12.27
N GLY A 505 -3.43 -8.59 11.88
CA GLY A 505 -3.61 -7.15 11.99
C GLY A 505 -2.34 -6.45 11.57
N PHE A 506 -1.94 -6.65 10.31
CA PHE A 506 -1.16 -5.74 9.47
C PHE A 506 -1.46 -6.06 8.01
#